data_AF-A0A3D6EGE3-F1
#
_entry.id   AF-A0A3D6EGE3-F1
#
_cell.length_a   1.000
_cell.length_b   1.000
_cell.length_c   1.000
_cell.angle_alpha   90.00
_cell.angle_beta   90.00
_cell.angle_gamma   90.00
#
_symmetry.space_group_name_H-M   'P 1'
#
loop_
_entity.id
_entity.type
_entity.pdbx_description
1 polymer ?
#
loop_
_entity_poly.entity_id
_entity_poly.type
_entity_poly.pdbx_seq_one_letter_code
_entity_poly.pdbx_strand_id
1 'polypeptide(L)'
;DGSRIILYFDEARGGLKTSDGCKLRHFAIAGEDGKFVWADAVIKGSTVIVSSPEVKHPTAVRYGWANNPEDANLCNKAGILASPFRTDNYPKSNESNIITDFGTGA
;
A
#
# COMPACT_ATOMS: atom_id res chain seq x y z
N ASP A 1 18.29 1.16 5.99
CA ASP A 1 17.50 -0.07 5.87
C ASP A 1 16.51 0.10 4.71
N GLY A 2 16.88 -0.34 3.52
CA GLY A 2 16.26 0.08 2.24
C GLY A 2 15.39 -0.97 1.55
N SER A 3 14.98 -2.02 2.26
CA SER A 3 14.26 -3.20 1.72
C SER A 3 12.74 -3.11 1.84
N ARG A 4 12.18 -1.92 2.10
CA ARG A 4 10.75 -1.72 2.34
C ARG A 4 10.28 -0.37 1.82
N ILE A 5 8.99 -0.28 1.50
CA ILE A 5 8.29 0.98 1.21
C ILE A 5 7.35 1.29 2.36
N ILE A 6 7.33 2.56 2.78
CA ILE A 6 6.42 3.08 3.81
C ILE A 6 5.40 3.97 3.11
N LEU A 7 4.12 3.61 3.21
CA LEU A 7 3.01 4.36 2.66
C LEU A 7 2.35 5.21 3.74
N TYR A 8 2.02 6.45 3.39
CA TYR A 8 1.33 7.41 4.25
C TYR A 8 -0.04 7.72 3.67
N PHE A 9 -1.02 7.88 4.56
CA PHE A 9 -2.40 8.15 4.17
C PHE A 9 -2.89 9.40 4.91
N ASP A 10 -3.04 10.50 4.18
CA ASP A 10 -3.45 11.78 4.75
C ASP A 10 -4.89 11.74 5.30
N GLU A 11 -5.74 10.97 4.65
CA GLU A 11 -7.15 10.80 5.02
C GLU A 11 -7.36 9.85 6.22
N ALA A 12 -6.30 9.19 6.69
CA ALA A 12 -6.35 8.33 7.87
C ALA A 12 -6.27 9.14 9.18
N ARG A 13 -7.01 10.25 9.29
CA ARG A 13 -7.13 11.02 10.54
C ARG A 13 -7.73 10.15 11.64
N GLY A 14 -6.87 9.53 12.45
CA GLY A 14 -7.25 8.58 13.50
C GLY A 14 -6.55 7.22 13.41
N GLY A 15 -5.93 6.90 12.27
CA GLY A 15 -5.13 5.68 12.05
C GLY A 15 -5.77 4.67 11.12
N LEU A 16 -5.03 3.58 10.90
CA LEU A 16 -5.37 2.51 9.96
C LEU A 16 -5.77 1.24 10.73
N LYS A 17 -6.61 0.42 10.10
CA LYS A 17 -6.96 -0.93 10.58
C LYS A 17 -7.24 -1.85 9.39
N THR A 18 -7.51 -3.12 9.70
CA THR A 18 -8.15 -4.03 8.75
C THR A 18 -9.64 -4.12 8.99
N SER A 19 -10.43 -4.28 7.92
CA SER A 19 -11.89 -4.39 8.00
C SER A 19 -12.36 -5.65 8.75
N ASP A 20 -11.52 -6.69 8.77
CA ASP A 20 -11.81 -8.02 9.29
C ASP A 20 -10.95 -8.41 10.50
N GLY A 21 -10.03 -7.55 10.94
CA GLY A 21 -9.08 -7.87 12.02
C GLY A 21 -7.99 -8.87 11.63
N CYS A 22 -7.92 -9.29 10.36
CA CYS A 22 -6.89 -10.19 9.85
C CYS A 22 -5.65 -9.41 9.39
N LYS A 23 -4.63 -10.15 8.90
CA LYS A 23 -3.45 -9.56 8.24
C LYS A 23 -3.86 -8.77 6.99
N LEU A 24 -3.10 -7.72 6.66
CA LEU A 24 -3.27 -6.98 5.41
C LEU A 24 -3.05 -7.89 4.20
N ARG A 25 -3.84 -7.66 3.15
CA ARG A 25 -3.79 -8.42 1.90
C ARG A 25 -3.76 -7.50 0.68
N HIS A 26 -3.56 -8.08 -0.50
CA HIS A 26 -3.58 -7.40 -1.80
C HIS A 26 -2.50 -6.34 -2.03
N PHE A 27 -1.35 -6.48 -1.37
CA PHE A 27 -0.17 -5.66 -1.66
C PHE A 27 0.79 -6.37 -2.61
N ALA A 28 1.21 -5.67 -3.65
CA ALA A 28 2.31 -6.09 -4.51
C ALA A 28 3.42 -5.03 -4.50
N ILE A 29 4.67 -5.45 -4.58
CA ILE A 29 5.85 -4.58 -4.56
C ILE A 29 6.75 -4.90 -5.75
N ALA A 30 7.40 -3.87 -6.32
CA ALA A 30 8.34 -4.02 -7.42
C ALA A 30 9.62 -3.25 -7.15
N GLY A 31 10.73 -3.73 -7.72
CA GLY A 31 11.99 -3.02 -7.77
C GLY A 31 12.12 -2.16 -9.03
N GLU A 32 13.35 -1.74 -9.34
CA GLU A 32 13.64 -0.96 -10.56
C GLU A 32 13.28 -1.68 -11.87
N ASP A 33 13.19 -3.00 -11.85
CA ASP A 33 12.79 -3.81 -13.00
C ASP A 33 11.29 -3.75 -13.33
N GLY A 34 10.49 -3.13 -12.44
CA GLY A 34 9.04 -2.98 -12.60
C GLY A 34 8.27 -4.30 -12.50
N LYS A 35 8.91 -5.39 -12.06
CA LYS A 35 8.26 -6.70 -11.89
C LYS A 35 7.63 -6.78 -10.51
N PHE A 36 6.30 -6.78 -10.49
CA PHE A 36 5.54 -6.86 -9.25
C PHE A 36 5.47 -8.31 -8.75
N VAL A 37 5.77 -8.47 -7.47
CA VAL A 37 5.55 -9.70 -6.69
C VAL A 37 4.62 -9.43 -5.52
N TRP A 38 3.95 -10.45 -5.01
CA TRP A 38 3.17 -10.32 -3.78
C TRP A 38 4.06 -9.95 -2.59
N ALA A 39 3.53 -9.13 -1.70
CA ALA A 39 4.29 -8.56 -0.60
C ALA A 39 3.56 -8.72 0.74
N ASP A 40 4.34 -8.83 1.81
CA ASP A 40 3.83 -8.68 3.17
C ASP A 40 3.62 -7.19 3.46
N ALA A 41 2.54 -6.89 4.18
CA ALA A 41 2.22 -5.54 4.61
C ALA A 41 1.80 -5.51 6.08
N VAL A 42 2.27 -4.49 6.81
CA VAL A 42 1.94 -4.29 8.24
C VAL A 42 1.58 -2.83 8.52
N ILE A 43 0.57 -2.62 9.35
CA ILE A 43 0.20 -1.29 9.83
C ILE A 43 1.13 -0.92 11.00
N LYS A 44 1.74 0.25 10.94
CA LYS A 44 2.45 0.87 12.07
C LYS A 44 1.97 2.31 12.26
N GLY A 45 1.10 2.51 13.26
CA GLY A 45 0.47 3.80 13.51
C GLY A 45 -0.45 4.21 12.35
N SER A 46 -0.08 5.26 11.63
CA SER A 46 -0.78 5.77 10.44
C SER A 46 -0.12 5.37 9.12
N THR A 47 0.85 4.45 9.15
CA THR A 47 1.58 4.01 7.96
C THR A 47 1.36 2.55 7.66
N VAL A 48 1.51 2.17 6.39
CA VAL A 48 1.65 0.77 5.97
C VAL A 48 3.09 0.54 5.51
N ILE A 49 3.74 -0.45 6.09
CA ILE A 49 5.07 -0.90 5.68
C ILE A 49 4.90 -2.13 4.81
N VAL A 50 5.42 -2.06 3.57
CA VAL A 50 5.33 -3.11 2.56
C VAL A 50 6.73 -3.60 2.23
N SER A 51 6.92 -4.92 2.21
CA SER A 51 8.21 -5.55 1.90
C SER A 51 8.05 -6.94 1.30
N SER A 52 9.03 -7.37 0.52
CA SER A 52 9.16 -8.75 0.05
C SER A 52 10.64 -9.17 0.10
N PRO A 53 10.97 -10.41 0.54
CA PRO A 53 12.34 -10.91 0.47
C PRO A 53 12.87 -11.02 -0.97
N GLU A 54 11.97 -11.04 -1.96
CA GLU A 54 12.33 -11.10 -3.39
C GLU A 54 12.75 -9.73 -3.95
N VAL A 55 12.40 -8.63 -3.28
CA VAL A 55 12.64 -7.26 -3.76
C VAL A 55 13.53 -6.50 -2.79
N LYS A 56 14.85 -6.52 -3.04
CA LYS A 56 15.85 -5.88 -2.17
C LYS A 56 15.84 -4.35 -2.22
N HIS A 57 15.47 -3.78 -3.37
CA HIS A 57 15.46 -2.34 -3.65
C HIS A 57 14.10 -1.94 -4.22
N PRO A 58 13.06 -1.92 -3.38
CA PRO A 58 11.71 -1.63 -3.85
C PRO A 58 11.56 -0.17 -4.25
N THR A 59 10.83 0.07 -5.33
CA THR A 59 10.56 1.40 -5.89
C THR A 59 9.06 1.68 -6.07
N ALA A 60 8.21 0.65 -6.12
CA ALA A 60 6.78 0.82 -6.29
C ALA A 60 5.94 -0.21 -5.51
N VAL A 61 4.73 0.20 -5.12
CA VAL A 61 3.69 -0.64 -4.52
C VAL A 61 2.39 -0.51 -5.31
N ARG A 62 1.61 -1.59 -5.33
CA ARG A 62 0.22 -1.60 -5.77
C ARG A 62 -0.66 -2.23 -4.69
N TYR A 63 -1.88 -1.72 -4.56
CA TYR A 63 -2.91 -2.25 -3.69
C TYR A 63 -4.21 -2.49 -4.47
N GLY A 64 -4.86 -3.63 -4.23
CA GLY A 64 -6.19 -3.91 -4.80
C GLY A 64 -6.21 -4.16 -6.33
N TRP A 65 -5.09 -4.52 -6.95
CA TRP A 65 -4.97 -4.70 -8.41
C TRP A 65 -5.44 -6.08 -8.93
N ALA A 66 -5.78 -7.03 -8.06
CA ALA A 66 -6.27 -8.33 -8.52
C ALA A 66 -7.67 -8.20 -9.17
N ASN A 67 -7.97 -9.04 -10.18
CA ASN A 67 -9.25 -9.07 -10.91
C ASN A 67 -10.50 -9.24 -10.01
N ASN A 68 -10.32 -9.54 -8.72
CA ASN A 68 -11.37 -9.44 -7.70
C ASN A 68 -10.74 -8.96 -6.38
N PRO A 69 -10.82 -7.65 -6.02
CA PRO A 69 -10.29 -7.14 -4.76
C PRO A 69 -11.23 -7.42 -3.58
N GLU A 70 -12.09 -8.45 -3.67
CA GLU A 70 -13.11 -8.75 -2.65
C GLU A 70 -12.53 -9.01 -1.26
N ASP A 71 -11.28 -9.47 -1.19
CA ASP A 71 -10.54 -9.71 0.05
C ASP A 71 -9.62 -8.55 0.48
N ALA A 72 -9.64 -7.41 -0.23
CA ALA A 72 -8.87 -6.22 0.10
C ALA A 72 -9.42 -5.57 1.39
N ASN A 73 -8.58 -5.47 2.42
CA ASN A 73 -9.04 -5.21 3.77
C ASN A 73 -8.42 -3.99 4.45
N LEU A 74 -7.59 -3.18 3.78
CA LEU A 74 -7.10 -1.93 4.37
C LEU A 74 -8.25 -0.92 4.51
N CYS A 75 -8.48 -0.42 5.72
CA CYS A 75 -9.44 0.66 5.96
C CYS A 75 -8.93 1.66 7.00
N ASN A 76 -9.54 2.85 7.01
CA ASN A 76 -9.35 3.80 8.09
C ASN A 76 -10.12 3.35 9.36
N LYS A 77 -9.94 4.03 10.49
CA LYS A 77 -10.67 3.68 11.73
C LYS A 77 -12.19 3.75 11.62
N ALA A 78 -12.73 4.59 10.73
CA ALA A 78 -14.17 4.67 10.46
C ALA A 78 -14.71 3.45 9.68
N GLY A 79 -13.82 2.58 9.17
CA GLY A 79 -14.19 1.38 8.43
C GLY A 79 -14.33 1.62 6.91
N ILE A 80 -13.92 2.78 6.42
CA ILE A 80 -13.93 3.08 4.97
C ILE A 80 -12.72 2.38 4.34
N LEU A 81 -13.00 1.49 3.39
CA LEU A 81 -11.96 0.75 2.65
C LEU A 81 -11.10 1.72 1.82
N ALA A 82 -9.81 1.43 1.73
CA ALA A 82 -8.94 2.10 0.77
C ALA A 82 -9.37 1.72 -0.65
N SER A 83 -9.43 2.72 -1.54
CA SER A 83 -9.51 2.46 -2.98
C SER A 83 -8.23 1.77 -3.47
N PRO A 84 -8.29 0.96 -4.55
CA PRO A 84 -7.09 0.49 -5.22
C PRO A 84 -6.18 1.67 -5.59
N PHE A 85 -4.87 1.51 -5.39
CA PHE A 85 -3.90 2.54 -5.70
C PHE A 85 -2.60 1.92 -6.22
N ARG A 86 -1.78 2.78 -6.82
CA ARG A 86 -0.45 2.43 -7.29
C ARG A 86 0.51 3.58 -7.05
N THR A 87 1.78 3.25 -6.88
CA THR A 87 2.84 4.24 -6.65
C THR A 87 3.85 4.29 -7.79
N ASP A 88 3.69 3.45 -8.81
CA ASP A 88 4.46 3.53 -10.05
C ASP A 88 3.97 4.73 -10.89
N ASN A 89 4.60 5.89 -10.64
CA ASN A 89 4.57 7.05 -11.53
C ASN A 89 5.91 7.13 -12.28
N TYR A 90 5.89 6.86 -13.57
CA TYR A 90 6.91 7.38 -14.49
C TYR A 90 6.46 8.81 -14.87
N PRO A 91 7.23 9.90 -14.65
CA PRO A 91 8.64 10.00 -14.23
C PRO A 91 8.84 10.51 -12.78
N LYS A 92 10.01 10.17 -12.22
CA LYS A 92 10.46 10.41 -10.83
C LYS A 92 10.59 11.89 -10.48
N SER A 93 9.95 12.34 -9.40
CA SER A 93 10.41 13.49 -8.59
C SER A 93 10.67 13.01 -7.15
N ASN A 94 11.81 13.47 -6.61
CA ASN A 94 12.51 12.94 -5.43
C ASN A 94 11.81 13.19 -4.07
N GLU A 95 10.70 12.52 -3.80
CA GLU A 95 10.10 12.55 -2.46
C GLU A 95 9.40 11.24 -2.13
N SER A 96 10.00 10.47 -1.20
CA SER A 96 9.62 9.11 -0.83
C SER A 96 8.36 9.01 0.04
N ASN A 97 7.44 9.96 -0.06
CA ASN A 97 6.16 9.96 0.65
C ASN A 97 5.04 9.83 -0.37
N ILE A 98 4.56 8.60 -0.58
CA ILE A 98 3.41 8.37 -1.45
C ILE A 98 2.15 8.58 -0.61
N ILE A 99 1.43 9.66 -0.92
CA ILE A 99 0.13 9.99 -0.34
C ILE A 99 -0.94 9.24 -1.13
N THR A 100 -1.73 8.41 -0.43
CA THR A 100 -2.83 7.64 -1.03
C THR A 100 -4.15 7.95 -0.33
N ASP A 101 -5.21 8.12 -1.13
CA ASP A 101 -6.55 8.54 -0.68
C ASP A 101 -7.44 7.36 -0.24
N PHE A 102 -8.25 7.58 0.80
CA PHE A 102 -9.33 6.69 1.23
C PHE A 102 -10.64 7.13 0.58
N GLY A 103 -10.87 6.71 -0.66
CA GLY A 103 -12.22 6.75 -1.25
C GLY A 103 -12.84 8.14 -1.38
N THR A 104 -12.38 8.90 -2.37
CA THR A 104 -13.29 9.68 -3.22
C THR A 104 -13.35 9.05 -4.62
N GLY A 105 -13.86 7.82 -4.69
CA GLY A 105 -14.20 7.21 -5.98
C GLY A 105 -15.51 7.80 -6.50
N ALA A 106 -15.44 8.51 -7.62
CA ALA A 106 -16.50 8.48 -8.62
C ALA A 106 -16.21 7.37 -9.63
#